data_AF-W5TAI3-F1
#
_entry.id   AF-W5TAI3-F1
#
_cell.length_a   1.000
_cell.length_b   1.000
_cell.length_c   1.000
_cell.angle_alpha   90.00
_cell.angle_beta   90.00
_cell.angle_gamma   90.00
#
_symmetry.space_group_name_H-M   'P 1'
#
loop_
_entity.id
_entity.type
_entity.pdbx_description
1 polymer ?
#
loop_
_entity_poly.entity_id
_entity_poly.type
_entity_poly.pdbx_seq_one_letter_code
_entity_poly.pdbx_strand_id
1 'polypeptide(L)'
;MFVRVFALSFIVAAASLVVALLYGGVEAVVLVAALGILEVSLSFDNAVVNAGVLQRMSEFWQRIFLTLGMVVAVFGMRLVFPLVVVGVGAHLDPIRALDLAMNPPAHGAPFFPDGTPSYETLLNDANPKIATFGGMFLLLLFLNFICTPREVTWLSWLERPLARIGRFSTFAIVIALIALVLTAGFLAPNTKADVVMVSGALGMATYFLVDGLGAHFENENHSGPSRAALLTGRAAFFGFIYLEVLDASFSFDGVIGAFAISADPIIIALGLGLIGAMFVRSITVYLVRKGTLSEYIYLEHGAHWAIGALAAVLLVSTGHHLNEMVTGLLGVGIIVAAYVSSLIHNRRHPATQIAESPIVGTPAADPATTGAPAEGARPADAPALAPEAADMSLRDEVDLSELDGEFALDRMTLRARALPRRDKLNTEAF
;
A
#
# COMPACT_ATOMS: atom_id res chain seq x y z
N MET A 1 13.24 4.30 19.40
CA MET A 1 12.30 4.43 18.26
C MET A 1 10.92 3.88 18.60
N PHE A 2 10.82 2.59 18.97
CA PHE A 2 9.55 1.95 19.39
C PHE A 2 8.73 2.80 20.37
N VAL A 3 9.33 3.19 21.50
CA VAL A 3 8.64 4.00 22.54
C VAL A 3 8.07 5.31 21.98
N ARG A 4 8.78 6.00 21.09
CA ARG A 4 8.30 7.26 20.51
C ARG A 4 7.10 7.08 19.56
N VAL A 5 7.03 5.95 18.87
CA VAL A 5 5.94 5.66 17.94
C VAL A 5 4.69 5.21 18.71
N PHE A 6 4.85 4.29 19.66
CA PHE A 6 3.72 3.67 20.38
C PHE A 6 3.25 4.43 21.62
N ALA A 7 4.02 5.39 22.16
CA ALA A 7 3.64 6.12 23.37
C ALA A 7 2.25 6.75 23.26
N LEU A 8 1.94 7.38 22.13
CA LEU A 8 0.63 7.99 21.92
C LEU A 8 -0.49 6.93 21.89
N SER A 9 -0.26 5.77 21.27
CA SER A 9 -1.23 4.66 21.26
C SER A 9 -1.52 4.14 22.66
N PHE A 10 -0.49 4.00 23.50
CA PHE A 10 -0.68 3.59 24.91
C PHE A 10 -1.42 4.65 25.73
N ILE A 11 -1.13 5.93 25.52
CA ILE A 11 -1.85 7.03 26.18
C ILE A 11 -3.32 7.04 25.79
N VAL A 12 -3.61 6.95 24.48
CA VAL A 12 -4.99 6.88 23.99
C VAL A 12 -5.68 5.62 24.53
N ALA A 13 -5.01 4.48 24.58
CA ALA A 13 -5.60 3.28 25.15
C ALA A 13 -5.91 3.40 26.63
N ALA A 14 -4.99 3.93 27.44
CA ALA A 14 -5.26 4.19 28.85
C ALA A 14 -6.43 5.15 29.04
N ALA A 15 -6.49 6.24 28.26
CA ALA A 15 -7.60 7.19 28.29
C ALA A 15 -8.93 6.54 27.89
N SER A 16 -8.97 5.78 26.79
CA SER A 16 -10.16 5.05 26.34
C SER A 16 -10.66 4.05 27.39
N LEU A 17 -9.75 3.32 28.06
CA LEU A 17 -10.12 2.37 29.12
C LEU A 17 -10.65 3.10 30.37
N VAL A 18 -10.10 4.27 30.73
CA VAL A 18 -10.65 5.10 31.81
C VAL A 18 -12.04 5.60 31.46
N VAL A 19 -12.25 6.09 30.24
CA VAL A 19 -13.58 6.52 29.76
C VAL A 19 -14.56 5.35 29.79
N ALA A 20 -14.15 4.16 29.35
CA ALA A 20 -14.95 2.94 29.41
C ALA A 20 -15.34 2.58 30.85
N LEU A 21 -14.41 2.67 31.80
CA LEU A 21 -14.66 2.42 33.21
C LEU A 21 -15.71 3.38 33.79
N LEU A 22 -15.64 4.66 33.42
CA LEU A 22 -16.60 5.67 33.85
C LEU A 22 -17.97 5.50 33.19
N TYR A 23 -18.00 5.01 31.95
CA TYR A 23 -19.21 4.85 31.16
C TYR A 23 -20.02 3.60 31.57
N GLY A 24 -19.36 2.44 31.64
CA GLY A 24 -20.03 1.14 31.85
C GLY A 24 -19.31 0.22 32.83
N GLY A 25 -18.41 0.75 33.67
CA GLY A 25 -17.71 -0.03 34.68
C GLY A 25 -16.70 -1.02 34.11
N VAL A 26 -16.38 -2.05 34.88
CA VAL A 26 -15.35 -3.04 34.54
C VAL A 26 -15.72 -3.84 33.28
N GLU A 27 -17.00 -4.10 33.07
CA GLU A 27 -17.49 -4.81 31.87
C GLU A 27 -17.16 -4.04 30.59
N ALA A 28 -17.44 -2.73 30.55
CA ALA A 28 -17.08 -1.89 29.42
C ALA A 28 -15.56 -1.85 29.17
N VAL A 29 -14.73 -1.86 30.22
CA VAL A 29 -13.26 -1.95 30.08
C VAL A 29 -12.86 -3.24 29.36
N VAL A 30 -13.45 -4.38 29.75
CA VAL A 30 -13.16 -5.68 29.12
C VAL A 30 -13.59 -5.68 27.65
N LEU A 31 -14.79 -5.18 27.34
CA LEU A 31 -15.30 -5.11 25.97
C LEU A 31 -14.44 -4.17 25.10
N VAL A 32 -14.10 -2.98 25.58
CA VAL A 32 -13.24 -2.02 24.87
C VAL A 32 -11.83 -2.59 24.64
N ALA A 33 -11.26 -3.27 25.64
CA ALA A 33 -9.97 -3.93 25.48
C ALA A 33 -10.03 -5.08 24.46
N ALA A 34 -11.07 -5.92 24.53
CA ALA A 34 -11.27 -7.02 23.59
C ALA A 34 -11.42 -6.53 22.14
N LEU A 35 -12.23 -5.48 21.92
CA LEU A 35 -12.40 -4.84 20.62
C LEU A 35 -11.10 -4.19 20.12
N GLY A 36 -10.32 -3.56 20.99
CA GLY A 36 -9.02 -3.02 20.63
C GLY A 36 -8.04 -4.11 20.18
N ILE A 37 -8.01 -5.26 20.87
CA ILE A 37 -7.19 -6.42 20.49
C ILE A 37 -7.68 -7.03 19.18
N LEU A 38 -9.00 -7.17 19.02
CA LEU A 38 -9.63 -7.66 17.80
C LEU A 38 -9.19 -6.80 16.61
N GLU A 39 -9.33 -5.48 16.71
CA GLU A 39 -8.96 -4.56 15.65
C GLU A 39 -7.48 -4.62 15.29
N VAL A 40 -6.57 -4.63 16.28
CA VAL A 40 -5.13 -4.73 16.00
C VAL A 40 -4.80 -6.05 15.31
N SER A 41 -5.52 -7.12 15.65
CA SER A 41 -5.29 -8.45 15.08
C SER A 41 -5.82 -8.53 13.64
N LEU A 42 -7.04 -8.05 13.39
CA LEU A 42 -7.67 -8.02 12.07
C LEU A 42 -7.05 -6.99 11.12
N SER A 43 -6.41 -5.95 11.65
CA SER A 43 -5.81 -4.87 10.85
C SER A 43 -4.29 -4.88 10.78
N PHE A 44 -3.65 -5.95 11.22
CA PHE A 44 -2.19 -6.05 11.17
C PHE A 44 -1.67 -6.15 9.74
N ASP A 45 -2.21 -7.06 8.95
CA ASP A 45 -1.90 -7.22 7.52
C ASP A 45 -2.20 -5.93 6.74
N ASN A 46 -3.27 -5.22 7.09
CA ASN A 46 -3.61 -3.91 6.53
C ASN A 46 -2.49 -2.89 6.78
N ALA A 47 -1.96 -2.85 8.01
CA ALA A 47 -0.83 -1.98 8.35
C ALA A 47 0.43 -2.32 7.52
N VAL A 48 0.67 -3.59 7.21
CA VAL A 48 1.80 -4.03 6.37
C VAL A 48 1.60 -3.61 4.91
N VAL A 49 0.41 -3.84 4.37
CA VAL A 49 0.05 -3.45 3.00
C VAL A 49 0.17 -1.93 2.84
N ASN A 50 -0.42 -1.17 3.75
CA ASN A 50 -0.35 0.29 3.74
C ASN A 50 1.09 0.78 3.84
N ALA A 51 1.91 0.16 4.71
CA ALA A 51 3.31 0.53 4.83
C ALA A 51 4.09 0.33 3.53
N GLY A 52 3.83 -0.76 2.79
CA GLY A 52 4.50 -1.02 1.51
C GLY A 52 4.17 0.01 0.43
N VAL A 53 2.91 0.45 0.36
CA VAL A 53 2.50 1.49 -0.58
C VAL A 53 3.06 2.86 -0.15
N LEU A 54 3.00 3.17 1.14
CA LEU A 54 3.42 4.46 1.69
C LEU A 54 4.92 4.73 1.53
N GLN A 55 5.75 3.68 1.55
CA GLN A 55 7.20 3.80 1.33
C GLN A 55 7.57 4.30 -0.07
N ARG A 56 6.69 4.11 -1.06
CA ARG A 56 6.89 4.61 -2.43
C ARG A 56 6.46 6.06 -2.60
N MET A 57 5.90 6.69 -1.57
CA MET A 57 5.39 8.06 -1.61
C MET A 57 6.38 9.02 -0.95
N SER A 58 6.41 10.26 -1.44
CA SER A 58 7.20 11.34 -0.81
C SER A 58 6.78 11.63 0.63
N GLU A 59 7.72 12.13 1.46
CA GLU A 59 7.51 12.37 2.90
C GLU A 59 6.28 13.23 3.20
N PHE A 60 5.95 14.17 2.31
CA PHE A 60 4.75 14.99 2.40
C PHE A 60 3.49 14.13 2.42
N TRP A 61 3.35 13.22 1.46
CA TRP A 61 2.19 12.32 1.38
C TRP A 61 2.20 11.26 2.47
N GLN A 62 3.38 10.79 2.90
CA GLN A 62 3.49 9.98 4.10
C GLN A 62 2.91 10.70 5.31
N ARG A 63 3.20 12.00 5.48
CA ARG A 63 2.66 12.80 6.58
C ARG A 63 1.15 13.01 6.45
N ILE A 64 0.63 13.27 5.25
CA ILE A 64 -0.82 13.40 5.01
C ILE A 64 -1.54 12.10 5.38
N PHE A 65 -1.09 10.95 4.87
CA PHE A 65 -1.71 9.67 5.19
C PHE A 65 -1.68 9.39 6.70
N LEU A 66 -0.54 9.62 7.35
CA LEU A 66 -0.38 9.41 8.79
C LEU A 66 -1.11 10.43 9.68
N THR A 67 -1.73 11.46 9.10
CA THR A 67 -2.50 12.49 9.80
C THR A 67 -3.96 12.51 9.35
N LEU A 68 -4.23 12.97 8.14
CA LEU A 68 -5.58 13.03 7.58
C LEU A 68 -6.10 11.65 7.22
N GLY A 69 -5.30 10.82 6.55
CA GLY A 69 -5.72 9.47 6.15
C GLY A 69 -6.09 8.64 7.36
N MET A 70 -5.30 8.72 8.42
CA MET A 70 -5.63 8.17 9.73
C MET A 70 -6.99 8.62 10.25
N VAL A 71 -7.29 9.92 10.23
CA VAL A 71 -8.59 10.44 10.70
C VAL A 71 -9.73 9.88 9.85
N VAL A 72 -9.53 9.77 8.54
CA VAL A 72 -10.50 9.18 7.61
C VAL A 72 -10.65 7.68 7.89
N ALA A 73 -9.56 6.91 8.02
CA ALA A 73 -9.62 5.50 8.38
C ALA A 73 -10.33 5.28 9.74
N VAL A 74 -10.01 6.07 10.76
CA VAL A 74 -10.58 5.93 12.11
C VAL A 74 -12.04 6.38 12.14
N PHE A 75 -12.31 7.64 11.85
CA PHE A 75 -13.63 8.25 12.01
C PHE A 75 -14.47 8.11 10.76
N GLY A 76 -13.86 8.35 9.60
CA GLY A 76 -14.53 8.17 8.31
C GLY A 76 -15.00 6.73 8.14
N MET A 77 -14.09 5.76 8.17
CA MET A 77 -14.43 4.39 7.80
C MET A 77 -15.13 3.58 8.89
N ARG A 78 -14.94 3.90 10.18
CA ARG A 78 -15.58 3.13 11.28
C ARG A 78 -16.82 3.78 11.86
N LEU A 79 -16.99 5.09 11.75
CA LEU A 79 -18.17 5.81 12.27
C LEU A 79 -19.05 6.33 11.14
N VAL A 80 -18.49 7.15 10.25
CA VAL A 80 -19.27 7.85 9.21
C VAL A 80 -19.71 6.89 8.10
N PHE A 81 -18.83 6.02 7.63
CA PHE A 81 -19.09 5.14 6.49
C PHE A 81 -20.19 4.12 6.79
N PRO A 82 -20.20 3.39 7.92
CA PRO A 82 -21.30 2.50 8.27
C PRO A 82 -22.64 3.25 8.35
N LEU A 83 -22.62 4.47 8.88
CA LEU A 83 -23.81 5.32 8.98
C LEU A 83 -24.34 5.73 7.60
N VAL A 84 -23.45 6.14 6.70
CA VAL A 84 -23.78 6.48 5.30
C VAL A 84 -24.32 5.26 4.57
N VAL A 85 -23.70 4.10 4.76
CA VAL A 85 -24.13 2.82 4.17
C VAL A 85 -25.53 2.46 4.61
N VAL A 86 -25.83 2.55 5.91
CA VAL A 86 -27.17 2.26 6.44
C VAL A 86 -28.18 3.31 5.96
N GLY A 87 -27.83 4.59 6.03
CA GLY A 87 -28.70 5.68 5.58
C GLY A 87 -29.09 5.55 4.11
N VAL A 88 -28.12 5.34 3.22
CA VAL A 88 -28.37 5.15 1.79
C VAL A 88 -29.01 3.79 1.49
N GLY A 89 -28.51 2.72 2.12
CA GLY A 89 -28.93 1.35 1.86
C GLY A 89 -30.34 1.03 2.32
N ALA A 90 -30.78 1.60 3.44
CA ALA A 90 -32.10 1.44 4.01
C ALA A 90 -33.03 2.64 3.73
N HIS A 91 -32.57 3.63 2.93
CA HIS A 91 -33.31 4.87 2.64
C HIS A 91 -33.77 5.61 3.91
N LEU A 92 -32.90 5.68 4.91
CA LEU A 92 -33.15 6.36 6.17
C LEU A 92 -32.48 7.74 6.18
N ASP A 93 -33.15 8.70 6.82
CA ASP A 93 -32.54 9.99 7.10
C ASP A 93 -31.30 9.81 8.01
N PRO A 94 -30.22 10.60 7.83
CA PRO A 94 -28.99 10.45 8.60
C PRO A 94 -29.19 10.48 10.12
N ILE A 95 -30.12 11.32 10.59
CA ILE A 95 -30.47 11.43 12.01
C ILE A 95 -31.12 10.14 12.50
N ARG A 96 -31.97 9.51 11.69
CA ARG A 96 -32.62 8.26 12.06
C ARG A 96 -31.64 7.09 12.06
N ALA A 97 -30.71 7.04 11.11
CA ALA A 97 -29.65 6.05 11.11
C ALA A 97 -28.75 6.19 12.36
N LEU A 98 -28.47 7.43 12.79
CA LEU A 98 -27.69 7.70 13.99
C LEU A 98 -28.45 7.32 15.26
N ASP A 99 -29.75 7.61 15.30
CA ASP A 99 -30.64 7.22 16.39
C ASP A 99 -30.69 5.69 16.55
N LEU A 100 -30.82 4.94 15.46
CA LEU A 100 -30.75 3.47 15.47
C LEU A 100 -29.39 2.95 15.96
N ALA A 101 -28.30 3.61 15.57
CA ALA A 101 -26.96 3.24 16.02
C ALA A 101 -26.77 3.50 17.52
N MET A 102 -27.23 4.66 18.02
CA MET A 102 -27.10 5.08 19.42
C MET A 102 -28.02 4.35 20.38
N ASN A 103 -29.13 3.82 19.89
CA ASN A 103 -30.14 3.12 20.69
C ASN A 103 -30.32 1.68 20.19
N PRO A 104 -29.29 0.80 20.32
CA PRO A 104 -29.41 -0.58 19.92
C PRO A 104 -30.45 -1.31 20.78
N PRO A 105 -31.13 -2.33 20.25
CA PRO A 105 -32.09 -3.13 21.02
C PRO A 105 -31.40 -3.93 22.13
N ALA A 106 -32.17 -4.23 23.18
CA ALA A 106 -31.66 -4.97 24.33
C ALA A 106 -31.03 -6.32 23.91
N HIS A 107 -29.89 -6.64 24.52
CA HIS A 107 -29.12 -7.86 24.26
C HIS A 107 -28.65 -8.04 22.80
N GLY A 108 -28.59 -6.97 22.00
CA GLY A 108 -28.14 -7.06 20.60
C GLY A 108 -29.12 -7.81 19.70
N ALA A 109 -30.43 -7.72 19.99
CA ALA A 109 -31.43 -8.38 19.16
C ALA A 109 -31.41 -7.84 17.71
N PRO A 110 -31.64 -8.68 16.69
CA PRO A 110 -31.61 -8.22 15.30
C PRO A 110 -32.77 -7.27 14.96
N PHE A 111 -33.89 -7.34 15.70
CA PHE A 111 -35.07 -6.50 15.50
C PHE A 111 -35.56 -5.93 16.83
N PHE A 112 -36.14 -4.73 16.77
CA PHE A 112 -36.88 -4.14 17.88
C PHE A 112 -38.23 -4.84 18.08
N PRO A 113 -38.89 -4.69 19.24
CA PRO A 113 -40.20 -5.29 19.51
C PRO A 113 -41.31 -4.86 18.55
N ASP A 114 -41.16 -3.72 17.88
CA ASP A 114 -42.07 -3.20 16.87
C ASP A 114 -41.84 -3.79 15.46
N GLY A 115 -40.85 -4.67 15.31
CA GLY A 115 -40.46 -5.32 14.05
C GLY A 115 -39.48 -4.50 13.20
N THR A 116 -39.04 -3.32 13.66
CA THR A 116 -38.02 -2.55 12.93
C THR A 116 -36.65 -3.23 13.02
N PRO A 117 -35.84 -3.24 11.94
CA PRO A 117 -34.52 -3.83 11.98
C PRO A 117 -33.55 -2.97 12.80
N SER A 118 -32.65 -3.63 13.53
CA SER A 118 -31.54 -2.99 14.22
C SER A 118 -30.53 -2.38 13.24
N TYR A 119 -29.72 -1.44 13.73
CA TYR A 119 -28.63 -0.86 12.96
C TYR A 119 -27.66 -1.94 12.43
N GLU A 120 -27.30 -2.91 13.28
CA GLU A 120 -26.46 -4.05 12.91
C GLU A 120 -27.08 -4.88 11.77
N THR A 121 -28.39 -5.15 11.85
CA THR A 121 -29.09 -5.91 10.81
C THR A 121 -29.08 -5.18 9.47
N LEU A 122 -29.34 -3.87 9.48
CA LEU A 122 -29.29 -3.04 8.27
C LEU A 122 -27.87 -2.98 7.68
N LEU A 123 -26.84 -2.91 8.54
CA LEU A 123 -25.45 -2.89 8.11
C LEU A 123 -25.02 -4.23 7.51
N ASN A 124 -25.39 -5.34 8.14
CA ASN A 124 -25.18 -6.70 7.61
C ASN A 124 -25.91 -6.90 6.27
N ASP A 125 -27.11 -6.33 6.11
CA ASP A 125 -27.84 -6.42 4.85
C ASP A 125 -27.16 -5.69 3.70
N ALA A 126 -26.34 -4.68 4.01
CA ALA A 126 -25.51 -3.96 3.06
C ALA A 126 -24.17 -4.67 2.76
N ASN A 127 -23.78 -5.69 3.52
CA ASN A 127 -22.50 -6.40 3.37
C ASN A 127 -22.23 -6.86 1.93
N PRO A 128 -23.17 -7.52 1.20
CA PRO A 128 -22.93 -7.95 -0.18
C PRO A 128 -22.50 -6.82 -1.14
N LYS A 129 -23.03 -5.60 -0.94
CA LYS A 129 -22.68 -4.42 -1.74
C LYS A 129 -21.22 -4.04 -1.53
N ILE A 130 -20.82 -3.92 -0.27
CA ILE A 130 -19.50 -3.41 0.12
C ILE A 130 -18.43 -4.46 -0.16
N ALA A 131 -18.71 -5.71 0.20
CA ALA A 131 -17.80 -6.83 0.00
C ALA A 131 -17.51 -7.05 -1.49
N THR A 132 -18.53 -6.97 -2.37
CA THR A 132 -18.29 -7.11 -3.81
C THR A 132 -17.58 -5.88 -4.40
N PHE A 133 -17.94 -4.66 -3.97
CA PHE A 133 -17.26 -3.44 -4.41
C PHE A 133 -15.75 -3.49 -4.07
N GLY A 134 -15.42 -3.70 -2.80
CA GLY A 134 -14.04 -3.78 -2.32
C GLY A 134 -13.33 -5.01 -2.87
N GLY A 135 -13.98 -6.18 -2.85
CA GLY A 135 -13.43 -7.43 -3.37
C GLY A 135 -13.02 -7.33 -4.83
N MET A 136 -13.84 -6.72 -5.69
CA MET A 136 -13.49 -6.53 -7.10
C MET A 136 -12.36 -5.51 -7.31
N PHE A 137 -12.34 -4.42 -6.53
CA PHE A 137 -11.25 -3.44 -6.57
C PHE A 137 -9.91 -4.10 -6.18
N LEU A 138 -9.88 -4.84 -5.07
CA LEU A 138 -8.70 -5.53 -4.56
C LEU A 138 -8.28 -6.70 -5.46
N LEU A 139 -9.24 -7.38 -6.09
CA LEU A 139 -8.94 -8.45 -7.03
C LEU A 139 -8.20 -7.91 -8.24
N LEU A 140 -8.66 -6.81 -8.84
CA LEU A 140 -7.97 -6.18 -9.98
C LEU A 140 -6.58 -5.70 -9.58
N LEU A 141 -6.43 -5.14 -8.39
CA LEU A 141 -5.12 -4.79 -7.85
C LEU A 141 -4.17 -5.98 -7.83
N PHE A 142 -4.61 -7.05 -7.17
CA PHE A 142 -3.81 -8.27 -7.03
C PHE A 142 -3.46 -8.86 -8.41
N LEU A 143 -4.44 -8.94 -9.31
CA LEU A 143 -4.25 -9.45 -10.66
C LEU A 143 -3.27 -8.59 -11.46
N ASN A 144 -3.35 -7.26 -11.38
CA ASN A 144 -2.40 -6.37 -12.03
C ASN A 144 -0.97 -6.60 -11.49
N PHE A 145 -0.83 -6.69 -10.17
CA PHE A 145 0.46 -6.95 -9.54
C PHE A 145 1.08 -8.27 -9.99
N ILE A 146 0.30 -9.37 -9.94
CA ILE A 146 0.79 -10.74 -10.18
C ILE A 146 1.03 -11.04 -11.66
N CYS A 147 0.30 -10.36 -12.54
CA CYS A 147 0.45 -10.46 -13.99
C CYS A 147 1.57 -9.58 -14.55
N THR A 148 2.15 -8.69 -13.74
CA THR A 148 3.27 -7.85 -14.15
C THR A 148 4.60 -8.60 -13.96
N PRO A 149 5.48 -8.67 -14.98
CA PRO A 149 6.79 -9.31 -14.85
C PRO A 149 7.68 -8.54 -13.87
N ARG A 150 8.38 -9.27 -13.00
CA ARG A 150 9.27 -8.75 -11.96
C ARG A 150 10.56 -9.55 -11.90
N GLU A 151 11.63 -8.91 -11.43
CA GLU A 151 12.94 -9.54 -11.26
C GLU A 151 12.94 -10.51 -10.07
N VAL A 152 12.30 -10.11 -8.99
CA VAL A 152 12.08 -10.93 -7.79
C VAL A 152 10.71 -11.60 -7.89
N THR A 153 10.65 -12.88 -7.55
CA THR A 153 9.39 -13.62 -7.36
C THR A 153 9.44 -14.44 -6.08
N TRP A 154 8.39 -14.41 -5.26
CA TRP A 154 8.31 -15.20 -4.03
C TRP A 154 7.79 -16.61 -4.34
N LEU A 155 6.53 -16.71 -4.78
CA LEU A 155 5.91 -17.96 -5.22
C LEU A 155 6.20 -18.21 -6.70
N SER A 156 7.48 -18.43 -7.03
CA SER A 156 7.99 -18.48 -8.41
C SER A 156 7.26 -19.47 -9.34
N TRP A 157 6.69 -20.55 -8.79
CA TRP A 157 5.92 -21.56 -9.53
C TRP A 157 4.55 -21.05 -10.00
N LEU A 158 4.01 -20.02 -9.34
CA LEU A 158 2.71 -19.43 -9.63
C LEU A 158 2.86 -18.04 -10.27
N GLU A 159 3.77 -17.21 -9.75
CA GLU A 159 4.00 -15.84 -10.23
C GLU A 159 4.54 -15.81 -11.66
N ARG A 160 5.49 -16.67 -12.03
CA ARG A 160 6.10 -16.64 -13.37
C ARG A 160 5.13 -17.06 -14.48
N PRO A 161 4.30 -18.11 -14.32
CA PRO A 161 3.25 -18.41 -15.29
C PRO A 161 2.22 -17.29 -15.41
N LEU A 162 1.74 -16.74 -14.29
CA LEU A 162 0.74 -15.66 -14.29
C LEU A 162 1.29 -14.39 -14.97
N ALA A 163 2.53 -14.01 -14.70
CA ALA A 163 3.20 -12.88 -15.37
C ALA A 163 3.38 -13.12 -16.88
N ARG A 164 3.58 -14.37 -17.31
CA ARG A 164 3.70 -14.70 -18.74
C ARG A 164 2.38 -14.52 -19.48
N ILE A 165 1.27 -14.88 -18.84
CA ILE A 165 -0.10 -14.74 -19.36
C ILE A 165 -0.55 -13.26 -19.30
N GLY A 166 -0.08 -12.54 -18.27
CA GLY A 166 -0.31 -11.11 -18.06
C GLY A 166 0.21 -10.17 -19.14
N ARG A 167 0.97 -10.66 -20.14
CA ARG A 167 1.37 -9.88 -21.31
C ARG A 167 0.18 -9.32 -22.10
N PHE A 168 -1.00 -9.91 -21.95
CA PHE A 168 -2.25 -9.33 -22.42
C PHE A 168 -2.84 -8.47 -21.31
N SER A 169 -2.77 -7.14 -21.44
CA SER A 169 -3.29 -6.19 -20.43
C SER A 169 -4.75 -6.44 -20.06
N THR A 170 -5.54 -6.98 -20.98
CA THR A 170 -6.96 -7.32 -20.77
C THR A 170 -7.17 -8.60 -19.95
N PHE A 171 -6.15 -9.45 -19.76
CA PHE A 171 -6.31 -10.73 -19.07
C PHE A 171 -6.82 -10.57 -17.64
N ALA A 172 -6.22 -9.65 -16.86
CA ALA A 172 -6.67 -9.35 -15.50
C ALA A 172 -8.14 -8.91 -15.46
N ILE A 173 -8.56 -8.09 -16.43
CA ILE A 173 -9.94 -7.61 -16.55
C ILE A 173 -10.89 -8.77 -16.84
N VAL A 174 -10.53 -9.68 -17.76
CA VAL A 174 -11.36 -10.85 -18.08
C VAL A 174 -11.52 -11.76 -16.88
N ILE A 175 -10.45 -12.05 -16.15
CA ILE A 175 -10.52 -12.87 -14.93
C ILE A 175 -11.38 -12.20 -13.86
N ALA A 176 -11.25 -10.89 -13.67
CA ALA A 176 -12.10 -10.13 -12.76
C ALA A 176 -13.58 -10.19 -13.18
N LEU A 177 -13.90 -10.01 -14.46
CA LEU A 177 -15.29 -10.13 -14.95
C LEU A 177 -15.86 -11.53 -14.72
N ILE A 178 -15.06 -12.58 -14.98
CA ILE A 178 -15.47 -13.97 -14.70
C ILE A 178 -15.73 -14.14 -13.21
N ALA A 179 -14.83 -13.67 -12.34
CA ALA A 179 -15.00 -13.74 -10.90
C ALA A 179 -16.26 -13.00 -10.44
N LEU A 180 -16.56 -11.83 -11.01
CA LEU A 180 -17.78 -11.08 -10.71
C LEU A 180 -19.04 -11.85 -11.12
N VAL A 181 -19.08 -12.41 -12.32
CA VAL A 181 -20.21 -13.22 -12.79
C VAL A 181 -20.40 -14.47 -11.94
N LEU A 182 -19.32 -15.15 -11.57
CA LEU A 182 -19.38 -16.32 -10.68
C LEU A 182 -19.87 -15.93 -9.28
N THR A 183 -19.39 -14.81 -8.73
CA THR A 183 -19.83 -14.31 -7.42
C THR A 183 -21.32 -13.97 -7.46
N ALA A 184 -21.78 -13.25 -8.49
CA ALA A 184 -23.19 -12.91 -8.65
C ALA A 184 -24.09 -14.14 -8.90
N GLY A 185 -23.59 -15.16 -9.61
CA GLY A 185 -24.37 -16.33 -9.98
C GLY A 185 -24.42 -17.44 -8.92
N PHE A 186 -23.35 -17.62 -8.15
CA PHE A 186 -23.21 -18.75 -7.22
C PHE A 186 -23.16 -18.36 -5.75
N LEU A 187 -22.67 -17.15 -5.44
CA LEU A 187 -22.44 -16.72 -4.05
C LEU A 187 -23.48 -15.69 -3.61
N ALA A 188 -23.98 -14.85 -4.51
CA ALA A 188 -24.97 -13.84 -4.13
C ALA A 188 -26.22 -14.51 -3.54
N PRO A 189 -26.79 -13.96 -2.45
CA PRO A 189 -28.10 -14.34 -1.99
C PRO A 189 -29.12 -14.26 -3.14
N ASN A 190 -30.09 -15.17 -3.21
CA ASN A 190 -31.00 -15.38 -4.35
C ASN A 190 -31.71 -14.11 -4.89
N THR A 191 -31.75 -13.03 -4.12
CA THR A 191 -32.40 -11.75 -4.44
C THR A 191 -31.44 -10.58 -4.63
N LYS A 192 -30.12 -10.78 -4.55
CA LYS A 192 -29.11 -9.70 -4.55
C LYS A 192 -28.07 -9.81 -5.69
N ALA A 193 -28.29 -10.65 -6.70
CA ALA A 193 -27.33 -10.85 -7.80
C ALA A 193 -27.09 -9.58 -8.65
N ASP A 194 -28.13 -8.81 -8.90
CA ASP A 194 -28.07 -7.50 -9.56
C ASP A 194 -27.24 -6.50 -8.73
N VAL A 195 -27.47 -6.48 -7.41
CA VAL A 195 -26.76 -5.64 -6.46
C VAL A 195 -25.26 -5.96 -6.44
N VAL A 196 -24.91 -7.25 -6.44
CA VAL A 196 -23.53 -7.74 -6.52
C VAL A 196 -22.89 -7.32 -7.86
N MET A 197 -23.59 -7.52 -8.98
CA MET A 197 -23.09 -7.14 -10.30
C MET A 197 -22.79 -5.65 -10.41
N VAL A 198 -23.74 -4.80 -9.99
CA VAL A 198 -23.57 -3.33 -10.03
C VAL A 198 -22.45 -2.88 -9.10
N SER A 199 -22.43 -3.38 -7.86
CA SER A 199 -21.42 -2.98 -6.87
C SER A 199 -20.01 -3.41 -7.30
N GLY A 200 -19.87 -4.63 -7.81
CA GLY A 200 -18.60 -5.12 -8.36
C GLY A 200 -18.14 -4.33 -9.58
N ALA A 201 -19.04 -4.00 -10.49
CA ALA A 201 -18.72 -3.14 -11.63
C ALA A 201 -18.26 -1.74 -11.21
N LEU A 202 -18.88 -1.15 -10.18
CA LEU A 202 -18.44 0.11 -9.59
C LEU A 202 -17.06 0.00 -8.92
N GLY A 203 -16.77 -1.12 -8.26
CA GLY A 203 -15.45 -1.43 -7.72
C GLY A 203 -14.38 -1.47 -8.81
N MET A 204 -14.68 -2.16 -9.92
CA MET A 204 -13.81 -2.19 -11.10
C MET A 204 -13.62 -0.81 -11.74
N ALA A 205 -14.70 -0.04 -11.89
CA ALA A 205 -14.63 1.32 -12.43
C ALA A 205 -13.78 2.24 -11.55
N THR A 206 -13.90 2.11 -10.23
CA THR A 206 -13.06 2.84 -9.26
C THR A 206 -11.59 2.46 -9.42
N TYR A 207 -11.28 1.16 -9.57
CA TYR A 207 -9.93 0.70 -9.86
C TYR A 207 -9.39 1.34 -11.14
N PHE A 208 -10.13 1.29 -12.25
CA PHE A 208 -9.67 1.88 -13.51
C PHE A 208 -9.52 3.40 -13.44
N LEU A 209 -10.33 4.08 -12.64
CA LEU A 209 -10.20 5.52 -12.44
C LEU A 209 -8.91 5.85 -11.67
N VAL A 210 -8.60 5.10 -10.61
CA VAL A 210 -7.38 5.29 -9.82
C VAL A 210 -6.13 4.90 -10.61
N ASP A 211 -6.16 3.75 -11.29
CA ASP A 211 -5.04 3.21 -12.07
C ASP A 211 -4.79 4.00 -13.37
N GLY A 212 -5.86 4.26 -14.14
CA GLY A 212 -5.78 4.95 -15.43
C GLY A 212 -5.39 6.43 -15.32
N LEU A 213 -5.80 7.10 -14.23
CA LEU A 213 -5.34 8.46 -13.97
C LEU A 213 -3.88 8.49 -13.50
N GLY A 214 -3.41 7.48 -12.76
CA GLY A 214 -2.00 7.35 -12.38
C GLY A 214 -1.06 7.29 -13.59
N ALA A 215 -1.36 6.44 -14.57
CA ALA A 215 -0.53 6.23 -15.75
C ALA A 215 -0.41 7.46 -16.67
N HIS A 216 -1.46 8.29 -16.75
CA HIS A 216 -1.42 9.53 -17.55
C HIS A 216 -0.48 10.58 -16.93
N PHE A 217 -0.33 10.60 -15.60
CA PHE A 217 0.47 11.62 -14.91
C PHE A 217 1.92 11.21 -14.64
N GLU A 218 2.26 9.91 -14.64
CA GLU A 218 3.65 9.47 -14.62
C GLU A 218 4.41 9.89 -15.88
N ASN A 219 3.74 9.89 -17.04
CA ASN A 219 4.33 10.29 -18.32
C ASN A 219 4.67 11.80 -18.40
N GLU A 220 4.10 12.65 -17.54
CA GLU A 220 4.34 14.11 -17.54
C GLU A 220 5.55 14.53 -16.67
N ASN A 221 6.07 13.65 -15.80
CA ASN A 221 7.10 14.00 -14.80
C ASN A 221 8.44 13.29 -14.99
N HIS A 222 8.85 13.00 -16.24
CA HIS A 222 10.22 12.55 -16.51
C HIS A 222 11.19 13.74 -16.51
N SER A 223 11.65 14.15 -15.32
CA SER A 223 12.81 15.02 -15.16
C SER A 223 13.66 14.55 -13.98
N GLY A 224 14.68 13.73 -14.27
CA GLY A 224 15.80 13.47 -13.35
C GLY A 224 16.15 11.98 -13.17
N PRO A 225 17.40 11.56 -13.45
CA PRO A 225 17.87 10.21 -13.19
C PRO A 225 18.57 10.13 -11.83
N SER A 226 17.87 9.74 -10.75
CA SER A 226 18.49 8.99 -9.63
C SER A 226 17.43 8.50 -8.64
N ARG A 227 17.65 7.28 -8.10
CA ARG A 227 16.97 6.59 -6.98
C ARG A 227 15.43 6.63 -6.96
N ALA A 228 14.82 5.45 -7.19
CA ALA A 228 13.43 5.10 -6.86
C ALA A 228 12.52 6.33 -6.76
N ALA A 229 12.15 6.88 -7.93
CA ALA A 229 11.39 8.12 -8.02
C ALA A 229 10.16 8.03 -7.11
N LEU A 230 10.21 8.72 -5.97
CA LEU A 230 9.11 8.72 -5.03
C LEU A 230 7.91 9.36 -5.71
N LEU A 231 6.74 8.75 -5.54
CA LEU A 231 5.50 9.30 -6.04
C LEU A 231 5.30 10.68 -5.41
N THR A 232 5.12 11.69 -6.26
CA THR A 232 4.86 13.08 -5.90
C THR A 232 3.66 13.61 -6.70
N GLY A 233 3.15 14.78 -6.32
CA GLY A 233 2.05 15.44 -7.02
C GLY A 233 0.80 14.56 -7.16
N ARG A 234 0.29 14.43 -8.39
CA ARG A 234 -0.96 13.73 -8.71
C ARG A 234 -0.86 12.22 -8.54
N ALA A 235 0.27 11.61 -8.86
CA ALA A 235 0.48 10.17 -8.70
C ALA A 235 0.39 9.76 -7.21
N ALA A 236 0.95 10.57 -6.32
CA ALA A 236 0.82 10.35 -4.88
C ALA A 236 -0.58 10.67 -4.33
N PHE A 237 -1.33 11.59 -4.95
CA PHE A 237 -2.74 11.78 -4.60
C PHE A 237 -3.58 10.54 -4.91
N PHE A 238 -3.38 9.90 -6.07
CA PHE A 238 -4.06 8.64 -6.37
C PHE A 238 -3.58 7.49 -5.48
N GLY A 239 -2.28 7.46 -5.14
CA GLY A 239 -1.75 6.56 -4.10
C GLY A 239 -2.37 6.78 -2.72
N PHE A 240 -2.77 8.01 -2.40
CA PHE A 240 -3.51 8.32 -1.18
C PHE A 240 -4.96 7.82 -1.26
N ILE A 241 -5.70 8.12 -2.32
CA ILE A 241 -7.07 7.58 -2.53
C ILE A 241 -7.06 6.06 -2.47
N TYR A 242 -6.09 5.46 -3.14
CA TYR A 242 -5.84 4.04 -3.11
C TYR A 242 -5.75 3.50 -1.68
N LEU A 243 -4.94 4.14 -0.83
CA LEU A 243 -4.76 3.71 0.56
C LEU A 243 -6.07 3.85 1.35
N GLU A 244 -6.84 4.91 1.13
CA GLU A 244 -8.14 5.09 1.78
C GLU A 244 -9.16 4.04 1.33
N VAL A 245 -9.15 3.63 0.06
CA VAL A 245 -10.02 2.56 -0.44
C VAL A 245 -9.62 1.19 0.11
N LEU A 246 -8.32 0.94 0.27
CA LEU A 246 -7.83 -0.25 0.97
C LEU A 246 -8.34 -0.25 2.42
N ASP A 247 -8.09 0.82 3.16
CA ASP A 247 -8.52 0.96 4.54
C ASP A 247 -10.04 0.84 4.67
N ALA A 248 -10.79 1.38 3.70
CA ALA A 248 -12.23 1.25 3.67
C ALA A 248 -12.68 -0.21 3.57
N SER A 249 -12.13 -0.95 2.60
CA SER A 249 -12.47 -2.35 2.35
C SER A 249 -12.14 -3.22 3.55
N PHE A 250 -10.97 -3.01 4.13
CA PHE A 250 -10.48 -3.75 5.29
C PHE A 250 -11.22 -3.41 6.60
N SER A 251 -11.58 -2.14 6.80
CA SER A 251 -12.25 -1.70 8.03
C SER A 251 -13.67 -2.26 8.15
N PHE A 252 -14.33 -2.58 7.04
CA PHE A 252 -15.71 -3.03 7.05
C PHE A 252 -15.86 -4.36 7.80
N ASP A 253 -14.96 -5.32 7.55
CA ASP A 253 -14.95 -6.60 8.26
C ASP A 253 -14.70 -6.43 9.77
N GLY A 254 -13.82 -5.48 10.16
CA GLY A 254 -13.60 -5.13 11.55
C GLY A 254 -14.84 -4.55 12.24
N VAL A 255 -15.61 -3.72 11.53
CA VAL A 255 -16.86 -3.15 12.05
C VAL A 255 -17.94 -4.23 12.19
N ILE A 256 -18.09 -5.14 11.23
CA ILE A 256 -19.03 -6.26 11.33
C ILE A 256 -18.63 -7.19 12.48
N GLY A 257 -17.34 -7.54 12.59
CA GLY A 257 -16.82 -8.37 13.67
C GLY A 257 -16.97 -7.73 15.06
N ALA A 258 -17.00 -6.40 15.15
CA ALA A 258 -17.23 -5.70 16.41
C ALA A 258 -18.60 -6.01 17.03
N PHE A 259 -19.63 -6.19 16.20
CA PHE A 259 -20.98 -6.50 16.64
C PHE A 259 -21.10 -7.88 17.30
N ALA A 260 -20.18 -8.81 16.98
CA ALA A 260 -20.10 -10.09 17.69
C ALA A 260 -19.66 -9.95 19.16
N ILE A 261 -19.03 -8.82 19.53
CA ILE A 261 -18.59 -8.52 20.89
C ILE A 261 -19.54 -7.54 21.59
N SER A 262 -19.96 -6.48 20.90
CA SER A 262 -20.83 -5.46 21.48
C SER A 262 -21.66 -4.76 20.42
N ALA A 263 -22.93 -4.45 20.73
CA ALA A 263 -23.78 -3.59 19.93
C ALA A 263 -23.74 -2.11 20.36
N ASP A 264 -23.02 -1.78 21.44
CA ASP A 264 -22.94 -0.41 21.95
C ASP A 264 -21.94 0.40 21.10
N PRO A 265 -22.38 1.45 20.38
CA PRO A 265 -21.52 2.22 19.48
C PRO A 265 -20.41 2.97 20.22
N ILE A 266 -20.60 3.32 21.49
CA ILE A 266 -19.57 4.00 22.30
C ILE A 266 -18.46 3.00 22.62
N ILE A 267 -18.81 1.77 23.01
CA ILE A 267 -17.85 0.70 23.27
C ILE A 267 -17.08 0.35 21.99
N ILE A 268 -17.77 0.21 20.84
CA ILE A 268 -17.16 -0.01 19.53
C ILE A 268 -16.21 1.15 19.16
N ALA A 269 -16.65 2.40 19.31
CA ALA A 269 -15.84 3.57 18.97
C ALA A 269 -14.57 3.68 19.83
N LEU A 270 -14.66 3.36 21.13
CA LEU A 270 -13.50 3.37 22.03
C LEU A 270 -12.51 2.24 21.70
N GLY A 271 -13.00 1.01 21.51
CA GLY A 271 -12.16 -0.16 21.27
C GLY A 271 -11.62 -0.21 19.84
N LEU A 272 -12.52 -0.32 18.87
CA LEU A 272 -12.18 -0.45 17.45
C LEU A 272 -11.61 0.86 16.89
N GLY A 273 -12.28 1.99 17.17
CA GLY A 273 -11.91 3.31 16.66
C GLY A 273 -10.65 3.86 17.33
N LEU A 274 -10.70 4.17 18.62
CA LEU A 274 -9.59 4.86 19.28
C LEU A 274 -8.40 3.95 19.56
N ILE A 275 -8.60 2.80 20.23
CA ILE A 275 -7.48 1.91 20.58
C ILE A 275 -6.92 1.28 19.31
N GLY A 276 -7.74 0.53 18.61
CA GLY A 276 -7.35 -0.27 17.46
C GLY A 276 -6.64 0.56 16.40
N ALA A 277 -7.31 1.61 15.88
CA ALA A 277 -6.73 2.40 14.81
C ALA A 277 -5.46 3.16 15.22
N MET A 278 -5.33 3.59 16.48
CA MET A 278 -4.08 4.20 16.96
C MET A 278 -2.93 3.20 17.04
N PHE A 279 -3.20 1.92 17.31
CA PHE A 279 -2.16 0.89 17.27
C PHE A 279 -1.81 0.50 15.83
N VAL A 280 -2.82 0.30 14.97
CA VAL A 280 -2.64 0.05 13.52
C VAL A 280 -1.78 1.16 12.90
N ARG A 281 -2.08 2.43 13.20
CA ARG A 281 -1.25 3.58 12.84
C ARG A 281 0.21 3.40 13.23
N SER A 282 0.44 3.13 14.50
CA SER A 282 1.78 3.06 15.05
C SER A 282 2.56 1.91 14.44
N ILE A 283 1.89 0.79 14.11
CA ILE A 283 2.47 -0.30 13.33
C ILE A 283 2.84 0.18 11.93
N THR A 284 1.95 0.84 11.19
CA THR A 284 2.25 1.38 9.86
C THR A 284 3.42 2.36 9.88
N VAL A 285 3.40 3.35 10.79
CA VAL A 285 4.50 4.32 10.99
C VAL A 285 5.81 3.60 11.30
N TYR A 286 5.75 2.61 12.19
CA TYR A 286 6.92 1.85 12.59
C TYR A 286 7.52 1.12 11.39
N LEU A 287 6.71 0.38 10.61
CA LEU A 287 7.14 -0.37 9.43
C LEU A 287 7.70 0.53 8.32
N VAL A 288 7.08 1.68 8.09
CA VAL A 288 7.54 2.66 7.09
C VAL A 288 8.90 3.23 7.51
N ARG A 289 9.04 3.71 8.75
CA ARG A 289 10.28 4.36 9.21
C ARG A 289 11.43 3.42 9.49
N LYS A 290 11.15 2.16 9.87
CA LYS A 290 12.20 1.16 10.10
C LYS A 290 12.88 0.76 8.79
N GLY A 291 12.29 1.07 7.63
CA GLY A 291 12.78 0.62 6.33
C GLY A 291 12.79 -0.91 6.18
N THR A 292 12.16 -1.64 7.11
CA THR A 292 12.27 -3.10 7.19
C THR A 292 11.78 -3.79 5.93
N LEU A 293 10.80 -3.23 5.20
CA LEU A 293 10.40 -3.81 3.92
C LEU A 293 11.51 -3.81 2.87
N SER A 294 12.39 -2.80 2.84
CA SER A 294 13.54 -2.80 1.92
C SER A 294 14.60 -3.85 2.29
N GLU A 295 14.68 -4.21 3.57
CA GLU A 295 15.55 -5.30 4.05
C GLU A 295 14.94 -6.68 3.76
N TYR A 296 13.63 -6.77 3.51
CA TYR A 296 12.91 -8.03 3.30
C TYR A 296 12.35 -8.17 1.88
N ILE A 297 13.16 -8.75 1.00
CA ILE A 297 12.91 -8.93 -0.44
C ILE A 297 11.53 -9.51 -0.82
N TYR A 298 10.94 -10.38 0.00
CA TYR A 298 9.63 -11.00 -0.29
C TYR A 298 8.44 -10.32 0.38
N LEU A 299 8.65 -9.31 1.24
CA LEU A 299 7.57 -8.74 2.04
C LEU A 299 6.57 -7.96 1.20
N GLU A 300 7.01 -7.31 0.12
CA GLU A 300 6.11 -6.69 -0.88
C GLU A 300 5.23 -7.73 -1.57
N HIS A 301 5.78 -8.89 -1.93
CA HIS A 301 5.02 -9.99 -2.53
C HIS A 301 3.99 -10.52 -1.55
N GLY A 302 4.39 -10.77 -0.30
CA GLY A 302 3.49 -11.18 0.78
C GLY A 302 2.31 -10.23 0.95
N ALA A 303 2.57 -8.91 0.92
CA ALA A 303 1.51 -7.91 1.00
C ALA A 303 0.48 -8.04 -0.13
N HIS A 304 0.91 -8.22 -1.38
CA HIS A 304 -0.03 -8.36 -2.49
C HIS A 304 -0.77 -9.71 -2.48
N TRP A 305 -0.11 -10.79 -2.04
CA TRP A 305 -0.79 -12.06 -1.79
C TRP A 305 -1.84 -11.96 -0.68
N ALA A 306 -1.58 -11.18 0.38
CA ALA A 306 -2.56 -10.90 1.41
C ALA A 306 -3.75 -10.10 0.85
N ILE A 307 -3.52 -9.11 -0.02
CA ILE A 307 -4.60 -8.39 -0.71
C ILE A 307 -5.44 -9.33 -1.59
N GLY A 308 -4.80 -10.22 -2.35
CA GLY A 308 -5.51 -11.21 -3.16
C GLY A 308 -6.33 -12.19 -2.31
N ALA A 309 -5.79 -12.62 -1.17
CA ALA A 309 -6.51 -13.45 -0.21
C ALA A 309 -7.73 -12.72 0.38
N LEU A 310 -7.58 -11.45 0.76
CA LEU A 310 -8.71 -10.65 1.22
C LEU A 310 -9.75 -10.44 0.12
N ALA A 311 -9.34 -10.14 -1.11
CA ALA A 311 -10.26 -10.01 -2.24
C ALA A 311 -11.13 -11.28 -2.39
N ALA A 312 -10.52 -12.46 -2.28
CA ALA A 312 -11.24 -13.72 -2.31
C ALA A 312 -12.18 -13.89 -1.10
N VAL A 313 -11.72 -13.54 0.11
CA VAL A 313 -12.54 -13.56 1.33
C VAL A 313 -13.77 -12.67 1.20
N LEU A 314 -13.63 -11.43 0.72
CA LEU A 314 -14.74 -10.50 0.54
C LEU A 314 -15.74 -10.99 -0.53
N LEU A 315 -15.26 -11.55 -1.63
CA LEU A 315 -16.16 -12.13 -2.63
C LEU A 315 -16.94 -13.32 -2.06
N VAL A 316 -16.29 -14.18 -1.27
CA VAL A 316 -16.95 -15.30 -0.58
C VAL A 316 -17.90 -14.81 0.51
N SER A 317 -17.55 -13.75 1.25
CA SER A 317 -18.36 -13.21 2.35
C SER A 317 -19.70 -12.63 1.89
N THR A 318 -19.81 -12.32 0.60
CA THR A 318 -21.04 -11.83 -0.05
C THR A 318 -22.22 -12.80 0.12
N GLY A 319 -21.95 -14.11 0.21
CA GLY A 319 -22.96 -15.16 0.38
C GLY A 319 -22.85 -15.99 1.65
N HIS A 320 -21.68 -15.97 2.29
CA HIS A 320 -21.35 -16.87 3.38
C HIS A 320 -20.75 -16.09 4.54
N HIS A 321 -21.22 -16.37 5.75
CA HIS A 321 -20.53 -15.86 6.95
C HIS A 321 -19.19 -16.59 7.08
N LEU A 322 -18.10 -15.82 7.02
CA LEU A 322 -16.75 -16.31 7.25
C LEU A 322 -16.34 -15.97 8.69
N ASN A 323 -15.62 -16.90 9.32
CA ASN A 323 -15.09 -16.66 10.65
C ASN A 323 -13.94 -15.63 10.56
N GLU A 324 -14.09 -14.53 11.28
CA GLU A 324 -13.20 -13.38 11.27
C GLU A 324 -11.80 -13.73 11.76
N MET A 325 -11.68 -14.69 12.69
CA MET A 325 -10.37 -15.19 13.11
C MET A 325 -9.68 -15.93 11.98
N VAL A 326 -10.40 -16.72 11.18
CA VAL A 326 -9.83 -17.47 10.06
C VAL A 326 -9.38 -16.52 8.95
N THR A 327 -10.19 -15.52 8.63
CA THR A 327 -9.87 -14.52 7.60
C THR A 327 -8.68 -13.65 8.02
N GLY A 328 -8.64 -13.17 9.26
CA GLY A 328 -7.50 -12.40 9.79
C GLY A 328 -6.21 -13.24 9.88
N LEU A 329 -6.30 -14.50 10.32
CA LEU A 329 -5.14 -15.41 10.38
C LEU A 329 -4.59 -15.77 8.99
N LEU A 330 -5.43 -15.79 7.95
CA LEU A 330 -4.99 -16.01 6.59
C LEU A 330 -4.04 -14.90 6.12
N GLY A 331 -4.43 -13.64 6.30
CA GLY A 331 -3.60 -12.48 5.97
C GLY A 331 -2.30 -12.46 6.78
N VAL A 332 -2.40 -12.59 8.11
CA VAL A 332 -1.23 -12.67 9.01
C VAL A 332 -0.30 -13.82 8.61
N GLY A 333 -0.86 -14.99 8.29
CA GLY A 333 -0.10 -16.17 7.88
C GLY A 333 0.72 -15.93 6.61
N ILE A 334 0.14 -15.28 5.60
CA ILE A 334 0.82 -14.93 4.35
C ILE A 334 1.96 -13.94 4.63
N ILE A 335 1.69 -12.89 5.41
CA ILE A 335 2.70 -11.87 5.76
C ILE A 335 3.86 -12.49 6.55
N VAL A 336 3.56 -13.32 7.55
CA VAL A 336 4.57 -14.03 8.35
C VAL A 336 5.38 -14.98 7.47
N ALA A 337 4.74 -15.73 6.56
CA ALA A 337 5.43 -16.62 5.64
C ALA A 337 6.38 -15.86 4.70
N ALA A 338 5.97 -14.70 4.19
CA ALA A 338 6.82 -13.83 3.37
C ALA A 338 8.01 -13.28 4.17
N TYR A 339 7.76 -12.81 5.39
CA TYR A 339 8.80 -12.34 6.31
C TYR A 339 9.82 -13.43 6.64
N VAL A 340 9.37 -14.63 7.03
CA VAL A 340 10.24 -15.78 7.34
C VAL A 340 11.03 -16.21 6.12
N SER A 341 10.38 -16.30 4.95
CA SER A 341 11.06 -16.62 3.68
C SER A 341 12.17 -15.62 3.38
N SER A 342 11.92 -14.34 3.65
CA SER A 342 12.90 -13.28 3.44
C SER A 342 14.06 -13.36 4.43
N LEU A 343 13.79 -13.70 5.69
CA LEU A 343 14.82 -13.93 6.68
C LEU A 343 15.73 -15.10 6.29
N ILE A 344 15.14 -16.19 5.77
CA ILE A 344 15.89 -17.34 5.25
C ILE A 344 16.73 -16.92 4.05
N HIS A 345 16.20 -16.11 3.14
CA HIS A 345 16.94 -15.59 1.98
C HIS A 345 18.16 -14.76 2.41
N ASN A 346 17.97 -13.81 3.33
CA ASN A 346 19.05 -12.95 3.83
C ASN A 346 20.15 -13.76 4.54
N ARG A 347 19.77 -14.82 5.27
CA ARG A 347 20.73 -15.73 5.89
C ARG A 347 21.54 -16.54 4.88
N ARG A 348 20.96 -16.83 3.70
CA ARG A 348 21.63 -17.59 2.63
C ARG A 348 22.50 -16.71 1.71
N HIS A 349 22.26 -15.41 1.68
CA HIS A 349 22.99 -14.45 0.83
C HIS A 349 23.58 -13.26 1.63
N PRO A 350 24.44 -13.50 2.64
CA PRO A 350 25.01 -12.42 3.45
C PRO A 350 25.96 -11.49 2.66
N ALA A 351 26.53 -11.94 1.54
CA ALA A 351 27.54 -11.19 0.79
C ALA A 351 26.98 -10.03 -0.07
N THR A 352 25.69 -10.02 -0.40
CA THR A 352 25.08 -8.97 -1.25
C THR A 352 24.88 -7.65 -0.49
N GLN A 353 24.79 -7.69 0.85
CA GLN A 353 24.59 -6.48 1.67
C GLN A 353 25.84 -5.60 1.81
N ILE A 354 27.04 -6.15 1.62
CA ILE A 354 28.30 -5.41 1.77
C ILE A 354 28.64 -4.60 0.51
N ALA A 355 28.12 -4.99 -0.67
CA ALA A 355 28.44 -4.35 -1.94
C ALA A 355 27.59 -3.11 -2.28
N GLU A 356 26.44 -2.92 -1.63
CA GLU A 356 25.54 -1.77 -1.88
C GLU A 356 25.66 -0.62 -0.86
N SER A 357 26.50 -0.79 0.18
CA SER A 357 26.89 0.38 0.98
C SER A 357 27.75 1.28 0.09
N PRO A 358 27.39 2.56 -0.14
CA PRO A 358 28.27 3.46 -0.84
C PRO A 358 29.53 3.55 0.03
N ILE A 359 30.65 3.05 -0.51
CA ILE A 359 31.96 3.31 0.06
C ILE A 359 32.08 4.83 0.06
N VAL A 360 31.87 5.44 1.23
CA VAL A 360 32.33 6.80 1.51
C VAL A 360 33.80 6.78 1.14
N GLY A 361 34.16 7.56 0.13
CA GLY A 361 35.46 7.52 -0.51
C GLY A 361 36.58 7.54 0.51
N THR A 362 37.25 6.40 0.67
CA THR A 362 38.64 6.41 1.10
C THR A 362 39.43 7.00 -0.05
N PRO A 363 40.19 8.09 0.12
CA PRO A 363 41.08 8.54 -0.93
C PRO A 363 42.04 7.40 -1.25
N ALA A 364 42.14 7.06 -2.55
CA ALA A 364 43.17 6.17 -3.03
C ALA A 364 44.53 6.73 -2.58
N ALA A 365 45.23 5.99 -1.74
CA ALA A 365 46.63 6.28 -1.44
C ALA A 365 47.44 5.93 -2.69
N ASP A 366 48.10 6.94 -3.25
CA ASP A 366 49.01 6.84 -4.40
C ASP A 366 50.08 5.74 -4.18
N PRO A 367 50.35 4.88 -5.18
CA PRO A 367 51.42 3.91 -5.11
C PRO A 367 52.70 4.53 -5.67
N ALA A 368 53.32 5.47 -4.95
CA ALA A 368 54.67 5.92 -5.29
C ALA A 368 55.32 6.63 -4.10
N THR A 369 56.06 5.89 -3.27
CA THR A 369 57.42 6.29 -2.88
C THR A 369 58.12 5.17 -2.11
N THR A 370 59.19 4.72 -2.74
CA THR A 370 60.25 3.81 -2.33
C THR A 370 60.93 4.20 -1.01
N GLY A 371 61.30 3.20 -0.20
CA GLY A 371 62.20 3.37 0.95
C GLY A 371 62.96 2.09 1.27
N ALA A 372 64.20 2.00 0.78
CA ALA A 372 65.29 1.14 1.28
C ALA A 372 66.62 1.85 0.96
N PRO A 373 67.74 1.52 1.63
CA PRO A 373 68.17 2.18 2.86
C PRO A 373 69.41 3.08 2.68
N ALA A 374 69.72 3.80 3.74
CA ALA A 374 70.79 4.79 3.84
C ALA A 374 72.21 4.20 3.69
N GLU A 375 73.00 4.79 2.80
CA GLU A 375 74.46 4.85 2.89
C GLU A 375 75.01 5.92 1.92
N GLY A 376 76.01 6.69 2.34
CA GLY A 376 76.81 7.52 1.42
C GLY A 376 76.89 9.01 1.78
N ALA A 377 78.10 9.44 2.12
CA ALA A 377 78.42 10.75 2.67
C ALA A 377 78.78 11.82 1.60
N ARG A 378 78.43 13.08 1.93
CA ARG A 378 79.22 14.33 1.71
C ARG A 378 79.38 14.92 0.28
N PRO A 379 79.72 16.24 0.16
CA PRO A 379 78.85 17.24 -0.47
C PRO A 379 79.55 18.12 -1.54
N ALA A 380 78.94 19.30 -1.84
CA ALA A 380 79.43 20.45 -2.62
C ALA A 380 79.04 20.39 -4.13
N ASP A 381 78.62 21.43 -4.84
CA ASP A 381 78.75 22.89 -4.69
C ASP A 381 77.74 23.60 -5.62
N ALA A 382 77.43 24.86 -5.25
CA ALA A 382 77.19 26.02 -6.13
C ALA A 382 75.83 26.23 -6.87
N PRO A 383 75.46 27.51 -7.13
CA PRO A 383 74.06 27.97 -7.04
C PRO A 383 73.52 28.72 -8.28
N ALA A 384 72.27 29.19 -8.12
CA ALA A 384 71.66 30.38 -8.73
C ALA A 384 71.18 30.30 -10.20
N LEU A 385 69.90 30.60 -10.41
CA LEU A 385 69.43 31.79 -11.13
C LEU A 385 67.88 31.83 -11.15
N ALA A 386 67.36 33.05 -11.01
CA ALA A 386 65.95 33.42 -10.86
C ALA A 386 65.26 33.61 -12.24
N PRO A 387 64.25 34.49 -12.40
CA PRO A 387 62.82 34.34 -12.11
C PRO A 387 61.96 34.57 -13.38
N GLU A 388 60.62 34.51 -13.28
CA GLU A 388 59.60 35.27 -14.04
C GLU A 388 58.27 34.47 -14.00
N ALA A 389 57.18 34.93 -13.38
CA ALA A 389 56.33 36.11 -13.60
C ALA A 389 55.20 35.89 -14.63
N ALA A 390 53.97 36.18 -14.16
CA ALA A 390 52.76 36.62 -14.88
C ALA A 390 51.99 35.54 -15.69
N ASP A 391 50.66 35.57 -15.86
CA ASP A 391 49.67 36.61 -15.57
C ASP A 391 48.22 36.06 -15.56
N MET A 392 47.32 36.83 -14.94
CA MET A 392 45.85 37.07 -15.15
C MET A 392 45.00 36.11 -16.01
N SER A 393 43.78 35.71 -15.59
CA SER A 393 42.53 36.53 -15.58
C SER A 393 41.40 35.73 -14.86
N LEU A 394 40.62 36.28 -13.90
CA LEU A 394 39.33 37.01 -14.02
C LEU A 394 38.36 36.43 -15.07
N ARG A 395 37.25 35.76 -14.70
CA ARG A 395 35.91 36.32 -14.32
C ARG A 395 35.36 37.26 -15.39
N ASP A 396 34.09 37.25 -15.78
CA ASP A 396 32.88 36.50 -15.44
C ASP A 396 31.83 36.93 -16.51
N GLU A 397 30.69 36.24 -16.47
CA GLU A 397 29.37 36.71 -16.93
C GLU A 397 28.91 36.50 -18.39
N VAL A 398 27.71 35.92 -18.43
CA VAL A 398 26.91 35.44 -19.55
C VAL A 398 25.77 36.44 -19.75
N ASP A 399 25.53 36.83 -21.00
CA ASP A 399 24.36 37.59 -21.41
C ASP A 399 23.40 36.68 -22.22
N LEU A 400 22.11 36.73 -21.87
CA LEU A 400 21.04 35.84 -22.35
C LEU A 400 19.95 36.66 -23.05
N SER A 401 20.32 37.32 -24.13
CA SER A 401 19.37 37.98 -25.02
C SER A 401 19.75 37.75 -26.48
N GLU A 402 19.37 36.60 -27.03
CA GLU A 402 19.20 36.35 -28.47
C GLU A 402 18.81 34.88 -28.68
N LEU A 403 17.51 34.57 -28.62
CA LEU A 403 16.96 33.31 -29.12
C LEU A 403 15.63 33.59 -29.84
N ASP A 404 15.74 34.34 -30.94
CA ASP A 404 14.78 34.29 -32.04
C ASP A 404 15.58 33.98 -33.32
N GLY A 405 15.36 32.81 -33.90
CA GLY A 405 16.04 32.42 -35.12
C GLY A 405 15.89 30.94 -35.45
N GLU A 406 15.10 30.68 -36.48
CA GLU A 406 14.98 29.41 -37.20
C GLU A 406 16.33 28.70 -37.36
N PHE A 407 16.41 27.41 -37.02
CA PHE A 407 17.54 26.58 -37.43
C PHE A 407 17.10 25.43 -38.33
N ALA A 408 17.58 25.58 -39.57
CA ALA A 408 17.51 24.64 -40.66
C ALA A 408 18.14 23.29 -40.30
N LEU A 409 17.48 22.23 -40.77
CA LEU A 409 18.01 20.87 -40.84
C LEU A 409 19.16 20.81 -41.85
N ASP A 410 20.37 20.50 -41.39
CA ASP A 410 21.42 19.97 -42.26
C ASP A 410 21.89 18.59 -41.77
N ARG A 411 22.19 17.75 -42.77
CA ARG A 411 22.47 16.32 -42.71
C ARG A 411 23.82 16.05 -42.03
N MET A 412 23.98 14.91 -41.37
CA MET A 412 25.00 13.92 -41.76
C MET A 412 24.93 12.58 -40.99
N THR A 413 24.74 11.52 -41.79
CA THR A 413 25.41 10.19 -41.75
C THR A 413 25.22 9.25 -40.57
N LEU A 414 24.25 8.33 -40.72
CA LEU A 414 24.26 7.02 -40.06
C LEU A 414 24.93 5.98 -40.98
N ARG A 415 26.08 5.44 -40.54
CA ARG A 415 26.72 4.26 -41.16
C ARG A 415 25.90 3.01 -40.84
N ALA A 416 25.28 2.44 -41.87
CA ALA A 416 24.58 1.16 -41.81
C ALA A 416 25.56 -0.01 -41.58
N ARG A 417 25.29 -0.84 -40.57
CA ARG A 417 25.92 -2.15 -40.40
C ARG A 417 24.97 -3.21 -40.95
N ALA A 418 25.44 -3.96 -41.94
CA ALA A 418 24.68 -4.96 -42.68
C ALA A 418 24.19 -6.11 -41.77
N LEU A 419 22.90 -6.45 -41.89
CA LEU A 419 22.30 -7.70 -41.43
C LEU A 419 22.12 -8.64 -42.64
N PRO A 420 22.40 -9.95 -42.51
CA PRO A 420 22.30 -10.89 -43.63
C PRO A 420 20.85 -11.23 -43.97
N ARG A 421 20.59 -11.34 -45.28
CA ARG A 421 19.31 -11.73 -45.91
C ARG A 421 18.82 -13.08 -45.41
N ARG A 422 17.53 -13.16 -45.06
CA ARG A 422 16.77 -14.41 -45.00
C ARG A 422 15.78 -14.45 -46.16
N ASP A 423 15.83 -15.54 -46.91
CA ASP A 423 15.05 -15.79 -48.11
C ASP A 423 13.55 -15.88 -47.85
N LYS A 424 12.81 -15.44 -48.87
CA LYS A 424 11.36 -15.59 -49.03
C LYS A 424 11.02 -17.06 -49.17
N LEU A 425 10.03 -17.55 -48.42
CA LEU A 425 9.20 -18.69 -48.82
C LEU A 425 7.81 -18.59 -48.16
N ASN A 426 6.82 -18.43 -49.04
CA ASN A 426 5.42 -18.86 -48.99
C ASN A 426 4.57 -18.68 -47.72
N THR A 427 3.48 -17.93 -47.90
CA THR A 427 2.21 -18.24 -47.23
C THR A 427 1.06 -17.80 -48.15
N GLU A 428 0.60 -18.73 -48.98
CA GLU A 428 -0.82 -18.83 -49.33
C GLU A 428 -1.50 -19.70 -48.27
N ALA A 429 -2.78 -19.40 -47.99
CA ALA A 429 -3.74 -20.16 -47.18
C ALA A 429 -3.52 -20.18 -45.66
N PHE A 430 -4.21 -19.31 -44.92
CA PHE A 430 -5.49 -19.59 -44.23
C PHE A 430 -5.93 -18.38 -43.41
#